data_AF-A0A9W4H916-F1
#
_entry.id   AF-A0A9W4H916-F1
#
_cell.length_a   1.000
_cell.length_b   1.000
_cell.length_c   1.000
_cell.angle_alpha   90.00
_cell.angle_beta   90.00
_cell.angle_gamma   90.00
#
_symmetry.space_group_name_H-M   'P 1'
#
loop_
_entity.id
_entity.type
_entity.pdbx_description
1 polymer ?
#
loop_
_entity_poly.entity_id
_entity_poly.type
_entity_poly.pdbx_seq_one_letter_code
_entity_poly.pdbx_strand_id
1 'polypeptide(L)'
;MLLQDKGRSLVTIGALITVLALFFDPFVQQVLTYPLRETPSSQSSAIAKRSVDLYLRASEIEVLDAVNSAYWTSDFTLDPLCPSGNCTWPSFVSAGFCSKCEDITTSASLVGCTDFDFDEFDKTGYRGEYAVPCNVSISQGTWSSSPISLVNSKAFIPKDVIWKAHHFEPDLDSAGNLVSPNKTFLGIKNPFYVYVHAALSFPFQNTTIDVGAHPNKNLKLRKVTMCALSPCTRTYKISVSRGVCSINILGPYFGTLDYHEIVMTLNHAGTPG
;
A
#
# COMPACT_ATOMS: atom_id res chain seq x y z
N MET A 1 2.19 -85.58 24.12
CA MET A 1 0.99 -85.64 24.99
C MET A 1 -0.07 -84.70 24.42
N LEU A 2 -0.66 -85.03 23.27
CA LEU A 2 -1.61 -84.17 22.54
C LEU A 2 -2.68 -84.95 21.74
N LEU A 3 -2.92 -86.23 22.07
CA LEU A 3 -3.81 -87.10 21.28
C LEU A 3 -4.76 -87.99 22.10
N GLN A 4 -5.02 -87.68 23.38
CA GLN A 4 -5.90 -88.52 24.22
C GLN A 4 -7.16 -87.84 24.76
N ASP A 5 -7.41 -86.58 24.42
CA ASP A 5 -8.59 -85.84 24.92
C ASP A 5 -9.32 -85.14 23.76
N LYS A 6 -9.98 -85.95 22.91
CA LYS A 6 -10.65 -85.51 21.67
C LYS A 6 -11.68 -84.40 21.90
N GLY A 7 -12.34 -84.36 23.07
CA GLY A 7 -13.34 -83.34 23.40
C GLY A 7 -12.75 -82.01 23.83
N ARG A 8 -11.68 -82.02 24.64
CA ARG A 8 -11.05 -80.78 25.15
C ARG A 8 -10.33 -79.99 24.07
N SER A 9 -9.68 -80.68 23.13
CA SER A 9 -8.98 -80.04 22.00
C SER A 9 -9.92 -79.19 21.13
N LEU A 10 -11.12 -79.70 20.86
CA LEU A 10 -12.15 -79.00 20.07
C LEU A 10 -12.66 -77.73 20.78
N VAL A 11 -12.81 -77.77 22.10
CA VAL A 11 -13.23 -76.60 22.88
C VAL A 11 -12.16 -75.51 22.86
N THR A 12 -10.88 -75.87 23.02
CA THR A 12 -9.77 -74.91 22.90
C THR A 12 -9.63 -74.30 21.51
N ILE A 13 -9.86 -75.08 20.45
CA ILE A 13 -9.84 -74.58 19.07
C ILE A 13 -11.01 -73.61 18.85
N GLY A 14 -12.22 -73.96 19.30
CA GLY A 14 -13.38 -73.07 19.23
C GLY A 14 -13.14 -71.76 19.97
N ALA A 15 -12.61 -71.80 21.20
CA ALA A 15 -12.27 -70.62 21.98
C ALA A 15 -11.23 -69.74 21.27
N LEU A 16 -10.17 -70.33 20.70
CA LEU A 16 -9.13 -69.62 19.96
C LEU A 16 -9.70 -68.94 18.71
N ILE A 17 -10.53 -69.63 17.92
CA ILE A 17 -11.19 -69.07 16.74
C ILE A 17 -12.09 -67.90 17.15
N THR A 18 -12.81 -68.03 18.26
CA THR A 18 -13.70 -66.96 18.76
C THR A 18 -12.90 -65.73 19.17
N VAL A 19 -11.76 -65.91 19.87
CA VAL A 19 -10.86 -64.81 20.22
C VAL A 19 -10.27 -64.17 18.97
N LEU A 20 -9.79 -64.95 18.00
CA LEU A 20 -9.27 -64.43 16.74
C LEU A 20 -10.34 -63.69 15.92
N ALA A 21 -11.58 -64.17 15.93
CA ALA A 21 -12.71 -63.49 15.29
C ALA A 21 -13.06 -62.16 15.99
N LEU A 22 -12.99 -62.10 17.32
CA LEU A 22 -13.20 -60.87 18.09
C LEU A 22 -12.12 -59.83 17.82
N PHE A 23 -10.89 -60.25 17.52
CA PHE A 23 -9.83 -59.31 17.12
C PHE A 23 -10.00 -58.80 15.68
N PHE A 24 -10.72 -59.50 14.81
CA PHE A 24 -10.83 -59.08 13.41
C PHE A 24 -11.59 -57.74 13.25
N ASP A 25 -12.63 -57.53 14.06
CA ASP A 25 -13.49 -56.35 13.99
C ASP A 25 -12.76 -55.01 14.28
N PRO A 26 -11.99 -54.85 15.37
CA PRO A 26 -11.23 -53.61 15.61
C PRO A 26 -10.11 -53.37 14.58
N PHE A 27 -9.52 -54.41 14.00
CA PHE A 27 -8.51 -54.25 12.94
C PHE A 27 -9.11 -53.76 11.62
N VAL A 28 -10.31 -54.23 11.25
CA VAL A 28 -11.02 -53.75 10.07
C VAL A 28 -11.47 -52.29 10.25
N GLN A 29 -11.93 -51.92 11.45
CA GLN A 29 -12.33 -50.54 11.75
C GLN A 29 -11.14 -49.56 11.71
N GLN A 30 -9.94 -50.00 12.05
CA GLN A 30 -8.73 -49.17 11.95
C GLN A 30 -8.19 -49.00 10.51
N VAL A 31 -8.61 -49.84 9.56
CA VAL A 31 -8.13 -49.77 8.16
C VAL A 31 -8.94 -48.81 7.30
N LEU A 32 -10.17 -48.49 7.71
CA LEU A 32 -11.07 -47.64 6.94
C LEU A 32 -10.65 -46.17 7.07
N THR A 33 -9.80 -45.74 6.15
CA THR A 33 -9.55 -44.31 5.93
C THR A 33 -10.62 -43.78 4.99
N TYR A 34 -11.44 -42.83 5.45
CA TYR A 34 -12.36 -42.08 4.61
C TYR A 34 -11.65 -40.81 4.13
N PRO A 35 -11.17 -40.75 2.87
CA PRO A 35 -10.59 -39.52 2.36
C PRO A 35 -11.68 -38.46 2.25
N LEU A 36 -11.44 -37.29 2.85
CA LEU A 36 -12.24 -36.11 2.59
C LEU A 36 -12.03 -35.70 1.14
N ARG A 37 -13.12 -35.71 0.34
CA ARG A 37 -13.12 -35.24 -1.04
C ARG A 37 -13.96 -33.97 -1.12
N GLU A 38 -13.35 -32.89 -1.57
CA GLU A 38 -14.08 -31.67 -1.83
C GLU A 38 -14.92 -31.80 -3.10
N THR A 39 -16.16 -31.35 -3.01
CA THR A 39 -17.09 -31.30 -4.14
C THR A 39 -17.61 -29.88 -4.30
N PRO A 40 -17.84 -29.40 -5.53
CA PRO A 40 -18.47 -28.10 -5.75
C PRO A 40 -19.80 -28.01 -4.99
N SER A 41 -19.96 -26.99 -4.15
CA SER A 41 -21.23 -26.72 -3.47
C SER A 41 -22.22 -26.12 -4.46
N SER A 42 -23.39 -26.74 -4.63
CA SER A 42 -24.49 -26.19 -5.42
C SER A 42 -25.40 -25.26 -4.63
N GLN A 43 -25.26 -25.23 -3.29
CA GLN A 43 -26.14 -24.50 -2.39
C GLN A 43 -25.62 -23.10 -2.03
N SER A 44 -24.33 -22.84 -2.25
CA SER A 44 -23.68 -21.60 -1.82
C SER A 44 -22.64 -21.13 -2.81
N SER A 45 -22.70 -19.86 -3.20
CA SER A 45 -21.71 -19.24 -4.09
C SER A 45 -20.57 -18.61 -3.29
N ALA A 46 -19.34 -18.82 -3.75
CA ALA A 46 -18.15 -18.16 -3.22
C ALA A 46 -17.89 -16.87 -4.00
N ILE A 47 -17.77 -15.72 -3.30
CA ILE A 47 -17.68 -14.39 -3.93
C ILE A 47 -16.35 -13.73 -3.60
N ALA A 48 -15.60 -13.35 -4.64
CA ALA A 48 -14.45 -12.46 -4.55
C ALA A 48 -14.74 -11.20 -5.38
N LYS A 49 -14.70 -10.03 -4.73
CA LYS A 49 -14.98 -8.74 -5.40
C LYS A 49 -13.75 -8.26 -6.17
N ARG A 50 -13.97 -7.64 -7.33
CA ARG A 50 -12.93 -7.00 -8.15
C ARG A 50 -13.43 -5.68 -8.72
N SER A 51 -12.55 -4.72 -8.90
CA SER A 51 -12.82 -3.52 -9.68
C SER A 51 -12.49 -3.79 -11.15
N VAL A 52 -13.48 -3.70 -12.02
CA VAL A 52 -13.30 -3.86 -13.48
C VAL A 52 -12.98 -2.53 -14.14
N ASP A 53 -13.44 -1.43 -13.54
CA ASP A 53 -13.23 -0.08 -14.03
C ASP A 53 -12.89 0.86 -12.85
N LEU A 54 -12.24 1.97 -13.15
CA LEU A 54 -12.01 3.10 -12.24
C LEU A 54 -12.95 4.23 -12.61
N TYR A 55 -14.24 3.91 -12.69
CA TYR A 55 -15.25 4.91 -12.96
C TYR A 55 -15.52 5.73 -11.70
N LEU A 56 -14.84 6.87 -11.58
CA LEU A 56 -15.01 7.84 -10.50
C LEU A 56 -16.28 8.68 -10.74
N ARG A 57 -17.45 8.05 -10.72
CA ARG A 57 -18.75 8.74 -10.74
C ARG A 57 -19.15 9.17 -9.35
N ALA A 58 -18.26 9.92 -8.74
CA ALA A 58 -18.33 10.34 -7.36
C ALA A 58 -18.18 11.86 -7.35
N SER A 59 -18.89 12.53 -6.45
CA SER A 59 -18.64 13.94 -6.20
C SER A 59 -17.16 14.14 -5.84
N GLU A 60 -16.60 15.33 -6.07
CA GLU A 60 -15.22 15.64 -5.66
C GLU A 60 -14.97 15.28 -4.19
N ILE A 61 -16.00 15.43 -3.33
CA ILE A 61 -15.98 15.10 -1.91
C ILE A 61 -15.82 13.59 -1.68
N GLU A 62 -16.59 12.76 -2.38
CA GLU A 62 -16.50 11.29 -2.25
C GLU A 62 -15.17 10.74 -2.78
N VAL A 63 -14.66 11.31 -3.88
CA VAL A 63 -13.32 10.97 -4.38
C VAL A 63 -12.27 11.39 -3.37
N LEU A 64 -12.40 12.58 -2.80
CA LEU A 64 -11.49 13.08 -1.77
C LEU A 64 -11.52 12.20 -0.52
N ASP A 65 -12.69 11.74 -0.07
CA ASP A 65 -12.83 10.83 1.08
C ASP A 65 -12.24 9.44 0.80
N ALA A 66 -12.45 8.91 -0.40
CA ALA A 66 -11.85 7.65 -0.81
C ALA A 66 -10.32 7.76 -0.90
N VAL A 67 -9.82 8.88 -1.43
CA VAL A 67 -8.38 9.18 -1.50
C VAL A 67 -7.79 9.39 -0.11
N ASN A 68 -8.46 10.13 0.77
CA ASN A 68 -8.06 10.32 2.16
C ASN A 68 -8.03 8.98 2.89
N SER A 69 -9.05 8.14 2.71
CA SER A 69 -9.07 6.79 3.28
C SER A 69 -7.89 5.98 2.76
N ALA A 70 -7.56 6.06 1.47
CA ALA A 70 -6.39 5.39 0.90
C ALA A 70 -5.05 5.93 1.43
N TYR A 71 -4.97 7.21 1.82
CA TYR A 71 -3.78 7.80 2.45
C TYR A 71 -3.60 7.38 3.90
N TRP A 72 -4.70 7.36 4.66
CA TRP A 72 -4.66 7.20 6.11
C TRP A 72 -4.93 5.78 6.61
N THR A 73 -5.46 4.89 5.75
CA THR A 73 -5.69 3.48 6.11
C THR A 73 -4.51 2.60 5.69
N SER A 74 -4.02 1.77 6.61
CA SER A 74 -3.06 0.70 6.31
C SER A 74 -3.73 -0.63 6.00
N ASP A 75 -5.01 -0.77 6.38
CA ASP A 75 -5.67 -2.08 6.52
C ASP A 75 -6.85 -2.18 5.54
N PHE A 76 -6.55 -2.39 4.26
CA PHE A 76 -7.56 -2.84 3.31
C PHE A 76 -7.59 -4.37 3.29
N THR A 77 -8.46 -4.97 4.10
CA THR A 77 -8.68 -6.42 4.08
C THR A 77 -9.71 -6.78 3.02
N LEU A 78 -9.28 -7.52 1.99
CA LEU A 78 -10.22 -8.22 1.11
C LEU A 78 -10.85 -9.37 1.90
N ASP A 79 -12.15 -9.29 2.14
CA ASP A 79 -12.92 -10.35 2.80
C ASP A 79 -13.80 -11.08 1.76
N PRO A 80 -13.30 -12.18 1.16
CA PRO A 80 -14.08 -12.96 0.22
C PRO A 80 -15.14 -13.78 0.96
N LEU A 81 -16.38 -13.78 0.45
CA LEU A 81 -17.44 -14.61 0.99
C LEU A 81 -17.18 -16.07 0.61
N CYS A 82 -16.85 -16.91 1.60
CA CYS A 82 -16.63 -18.34 1.41
C CYS A 82 -17.42 -19.18 2.43
N PRO A 83 -18.67 -19.55 2.14
CA PRO A 83 -19.51 -20.31 3.08
C PRO A 83 -18.99 -21.72 3.38
N SER A 84 -18.30 -22.37 2.44
CA SER A 84 -17.78 -23.74 2.60
C SER A 84 -16.50 -23.82 3.44
N GLY A 85 -15.82 -22.69 3.68
CA GLY A 85 -14.49 -22.67 4.29
C GLY A 85 -13.35 -23.19 3.40
N ASN A 86 -13.65 -23.72 2.20
CA ASN A 86 -12.69 -24.10 1.16
C ASN A 86 -13.17 -23.57 -0.18
N CYS A 87 -12.58 -22.46 -0.63
CA CYS A 87 -12.96 -21.79 -1.88
C CYS A 87 -11.70 -21.44 -2.69
N THR A 88 -11.76 -21.69 -3.99
CA THR A 88 -10.70 -21.29 -4.91
C THR A 88 -11.31 -20.45 -6.03
N TRP A 89 -10.70 -19.30 -6.30
CA TRP A 89 -11.08 -18.45 -7.42
C TRP A 89 -9.98 -18.50 -8.47
N PRO A 90 -10.33 -18.45 -9.76
CA PRO A 90 -9.33 -18.22 -10.81
C PRO A 90 -8.65 -16.87 -10.57
N SER A 91 -7.40 -16.75 -11.03
CA SER A 91 -6.69 -15.48 -10.95
C SER A 91 -7.46 -14.41 -11.71
N PHE A 92 -7.65 -13.25 -11.11
CA PHE A 92 -8.38 -12.15 -11.74
C PHE A 92 -7.63 -10.83 -11.58
N VAL A 93 -7.80 -9.95 -12.57
CA VAL A 93 -7.27 -8.59 -12.54
C VAL A 93 -8.28 -7.68 -11.85
N SER A 94 -7.79 -6.78 -11.01
CA SER A 94 -8.57 -5.67 -10.45
C SER A 94 -7.84 -4.36 -10.69
N ALA A 95 -8.59 -3.35 -11.10
CA ALA A 95 -8.11 -1.97 -11.11
C ALA A 95 -8.06 -1.39 -9.69
N GLY A 96 -7.24 -0.37 -9.49
CA GLY A 96 -7.06 0.33 -8.22
C GLY A 96 -6.09 1.50 -8.34
N PHE A 97 -5.74 2.10 -7.20
CA PHE A 97 -4.63 3.07 -7.11
C PHE A 97 -3.41 2.39 -6.50
N CYS A 98 -2.24 2.63 -7.08
CA CYS A 98 -0.97 2.12 -6.60
C CYS A 98 0.01 3.25 -6.37
N SER A 99 0.88 3.06 -5.37
CA SER A 99 2.05 3.88 -5.15
C SER A 99 3.32 3.13 -5.57
N LYS A 100 4.29 3.88 -6.10
CA LYS A 100 5.69 3.45 -6.24
C LYS A 100 6.56 4.51 -5.58
N CYS A 101 7.40 4.09 -4.64
CA CYS A 101 8.28 4.99 -3.91
C CYS A 101 9.74 4.62 -4.11
N GLU A 102 10.60 5.63 -4.31
CA GLU A 102 12.05 5.45 -4.41
C GLU A 102 12.79 6.50 -3.57
N ASP A 103 13.98 6.13 -3.10
CA ASP A 103 14.88 7.03 -2.40
C ASP A 103 15.61 7.91 -3.43
N ILE A 104 15.42 9.22 -3.30
CA ILE A 104 15.99 10.24 -4.18
C ILE A 104 16.93 11.19 -3.42
N THR A 105 17.46 10.75 -2.27
CA THR A 105 18.31 11.59 -1.40
C THR A 105 19.52 12.17 -2.15
N THR A 106 20.09 11.43 -3.10
CA THR A 106 21.27 11.86 -3.87
C THR A 106 20.99 12.93 -4.91
N SER A 107 19.74 13.06 -5.38
CA SER A 107 19.33 14.07 -6.36
C SER A 107 18.63 15.27 -5.71
N ALA A 108 18.46 15.25 -4.39
CA ALA A 108 17.86 16.32 -3.63
C ALA A 108 18.91 17.29 -3.06
N SER A 109 18.55 18.57 -3.00
CA SER A 109 19.44 19.62 -2.47
C SER A 109 18.64 20.73 -1.78
N LEU A 110 19.31 21.47 -0.90
CA LEU A 110 18.75 22.66 -0.26
C LEU A 110 19.00 23.89 -1.13
N VAL A 111 17.96 24.65 -1.43
CA VAL A 111 18.01 25.82 -2.31
C VAL A 111 17.24 27.01 -1.73
N GLY A 112 17.68 28.22 -2.08
CA GLY A 112 17.07 29.46 -1.61
C GLY A 112 17.27 29.74 -0.12
N CYS A 113 18.23 29.07 0.52
CA CYS A 113 18.57 29.31 1.92
C CYS A 113 19.32 30.64 2.06
N THR A 114 18.94 31.46 3.02
CA THR A 114 19.59 32.73 3.32
C THR A 114 20.22 32.70 4.71
N ASP A 115 21.34 33.40 4.87
CA ASP A 115 21.93 33.64 6.18
C ASP A 115 20.93 34.38 7.08
N PHE A 116 20.92 34.06 8.37
CA PHE A 116 20.09 34.75 9.34
C PHE A 116 20.79 34.85 10.70
N ASP A 117 20.85 36.04 11.27
CA ASP A 117 21.47 36.27 12.59
C ASP A 117 20.37 36.47 13.65
N PHE A 118 20.36 35.60 14.67
CA PHE A 118 19.42 35.74 15.80
C PHE A 118 19.67 36.98 16.64
N ASP A 119 20.93 37.38 16.81
CA ASP A 119 21.28 38.53 17.62
C ASP A 119 20.83 39.82 16.92
N GLU A 120 20.85 39.84 15.59
CA GLU A 120 20.27 40.93 14.80
C GLU A 120 18.74 40.93 14.89
N PHE A 121 18.10 39.76 14.74
CA PHE A 121 16.65 39.63 14.86
C PHE A 121 16.13 40.08 16.23
N ASP A 122 16.78 39.67 17.33
CA ASP A 122 16.38 40.04 18.70
C ASP A 122 16.48 41.57 18.90
N LYS A 123 17.51 42.21 18.33
CA LYS A 123 17.69 43.67 18.36
C LYS A 123 16.62 44.44 17.58
N THR A 124 16.02 43.85 16.55
CA THR A 124 14.93 44.52 15.82
C THR A 124 13.68 44.72 16.67
N GLY A 125 13.55 44.01 17.79
CA GLY A 125 12.35 44.04 18.64
C GLY A 125 11.11 43.47 17.95
N TYR A 126 11.28 42.78 16.80
CA TYR A 126 10.20 42.19 16.05
C TYR A 126 9.59 41.02 16.82
N ARG A 127 8.29 41.11 17.12
CA ARG A 127 7.53 40.06 17.85
C ARG A 127 6.70 39.15 16.94
N GLY A 128 6.90 39.23 15.62
CA GLY A 128 6.20 38.41 14.64
C GLY A 128 6.99 37.16 14.25
N GLU A 129 6.40 36.37 13.36
CA GLU A 129 7.05 35.22 12.73
C GLU A 129 7.82 35.66 11.49
N TYR A 130 9.12 35.36 11.45
CA TYR A 130 9.96 35.58 10.27
C TYR A 130 10.29 34.25 9.60
N ALA A 131 9.94 34.13 8.32
CA ALA A 131 10.19 32.93 7.54
C ALA A 131 11.52 33.04 6.80
N VAL A 132 12.50 32.22 7.18
CA VAL A 132 13.75 32.05 6.43
C VAL A 132 13.47 31.04 5.31
N PRO A 133 13.54 31.44 4.04
CA PRO A 133 13.37 30.49 2.93
C PRO A 133 14.49 29.46 3.00
N CYS A 134 14.16 28.18 2.88
CA CYS A 134 15.15 27.11 2.70
C CYS A 134 14.40 25.88 2.19
N ASN A 135 14.34 25.76 0.87
CA ASN A 135 13.50 24.78 0.20
C ASN A 135 14.31 23.54 -0.18
N VAL A 136 13.65 22.39 -0.23
CA VAL A 136 14.20 21.15 -0.75
C VAL A 136 13.86 21.07 -2.23
N SER A 137 14.86 21.15 -3.09
CA SER A 137 14.73 20.87 -4.52
C SER A 137 15.03 19.43 -4.85
N ILE A 138 14.43 18.97 -5.94
CA ILE A 138 14.54 17.64 -6.52
C ILE A 138 14.78 17.79 -8.02
N SER A 139 15.25 16.73 -8.68
CA SER A 139 15.57 16.78 -10.12
C SER A 139 14.36 17.00 -11.03
N GLN A 140 13.16 16.61 -10.59
CA GLN A 140 11.92 16.71 -11.37
C GLN A 140 10.75 17.07 -10.45
N GLY A 141 9.97 18.08 -10.84
CA GLY A 141 8.81 18.55 -10.09
C GLY A 141 9.07 19.86 -9.33
N THR A 142 8.10 20.27 -8.51
CA THR A 142 8.21 21.47 -7.69
C THR A 142 9.04 21.20 -6.43
N TRP A 143 9.74 22.24 -5.95
CA TRP A 143 10.43 22.23 -4.67
C TRP A 143 9.46 22.33 -3.47
N SER A 144 9.95 22.00 -2.28
CA SER A 144 9.18 22.21 -1.06
C SER A 144 8.95 23.69 -0.78
N SER A 145 7.87 24.02 -0.06
CA SER A 145 7.56 25.38 0.40
C SER A 145 7.29 25.36 1.91
N SER A 146 8.31 24.98 2.67
CA SER A 146 8.24 24.85 4.14
C SER A 146 9.44 25.57 4.75
N PRO A 147 9.33 26.91 4.95
CA PRO A 147 10.42 27.72 5.45
C PRO A 147 10.75 27.38 6.91
N ILE A 148 11.92 27.84 7.37
CA ILE A 148 12.28 27.83 8.78
C ILE A 148 11.64 29.06 9.44
N SER A 149 10.87 28.86 10.50
CA SER A 149 10.19 29.97 11.18
C SER A 149 10.98 30.45 12.39
N LEU A 150 11.17 31.76 12.51
CA LEU A 150 11.77 32.41 13.68
C LEU A 150 10.68 33.12 14.48
N VAL A 151 10.52 32.76 15.74
CA VAL A 151 9.53 33.37 16.64
C VAL A 151 10.13 33.50 18.04
N ASN A 152 10.08 34.70 18.62
CA ASN A 152 10.53 34.96 20.00
C ASN A 152 11.91 34.34 20.31
N SER A 153 12.88 34.61 19.44
CA SER A 153 14.27 34.15 19.59
C SER A 153 14.43 32.61 19.58
N LYS A 154 13.48 31.91 18.94
CA LYS A 154 13.51 30.45 18.69
C LYS A 154 13.38 30.16 17.20
N ALA A 155 14.14 29.19 16.69
CA ALA A 155 13.96 28.62 15.36
C ALA A 155 13.10 27.37 15.43
N PHE A 156 12.09 27.33 14.57
CA PHE A 156 11.27 26.17 14.29
C PHE A 156 11.73 25.62 12.94
N ILE A 157 12.54 24.55 13.02
CA ILE A 157 13.04 23.85 11.85
C ILE A 157 12.15 22.61 11.65
N PRO A 158 11.53 22.45 10.48
CA PRO A 158 10.73 21.27 10.22
C PRO A 158 11.64 20.03 10.16
N LYS A 159 11.28 18.99 10.92
CA LYS A 159 11.96 17.69 10.86
C LYS A 159 11.53 16.88 9.65
N ASP A 160 10.26 17.00 9.28
CA ASP A 160 9.63 16.29 8.19
C ASP A 160 8.90 17.31 7.32
N VAL A 161 9.21 17.29 6.03
CA VAL A 161 8.57 18.15 5.02
C VAL A 161 7.95 17.25 3.98
N ILE A 162 6.64 17.39 3.78
CA ILE A 162 5.89 16.66 2.77
C ILE A 162 5.24 17.67 1.84
N TRP A 163 5.39 17.48 0.54
CA TRP A 163 4.75 18.33 -0.45
C TRP A 163 4.36 17.55 -1.70
N LYS A 164 3.41 18.13 -2.45
CA LYS A 164 2.99 17.66 -3.76
C LYS A 164 3.95 18.22 -4.81
N ALA A 165 4.87 17.38 -5.27
CA ALA A 165 5.85 17.75 -6.30
C ALA A 165 5.23 17.82 -7.71
N HIS A 166 4.18 17.05 -7.96
CA HIS A 166 3.46 17.04 -9.22
C HIS A 166 2.02 16.54 -9.03
N HIS A 167 1.14 16.98 -9.93
CA HIS A 167 -0.19 16.42 -10.12
C HIS A 167 -0.48 16.41 -11.61
N PHE A 168 -1.31 15.46 -12.05
CA PHE A 168 -1.73 15.37 -13.43
C PHE A 168 -2.51 16.63 -13.80
N GLU A 169 -2.02 17.32 -14.81
CA GLU A 169 -2.63 18.50 -15.41
C GLU A 169 -2.41 18.39 -16.93
N PRO A 170 -3.45 18.59 -17.76
CA PRO A 170 -3.30 18.54 -19.20
C PRO A 170 -2.41 19.67 -19.71
N ASP A 171 -1.58 19.36 -20.70
CA ASP A 171 -0.79 20.36 -21.42
C ASP A 171 -1.63 20.92 -22.59
N LEU A 172 -1.22 22.08 -23.12
CA LEU A 172 -1.79 22.64 -24.35
C LEU A 172 -0.84 22.40 -25.52
N ASP A 173 -1.36 21.85 -26.63
CA ASP A 173 -0.61 21.76 -27.87
C ASP A 173 -0.50 23.14 -28.56
N SER A 174 0.27 23.22 -29.65
CA SER A 174 0.45 24.46 -30.40
C SER A 174 -0.84 25.00 -31.05
N ALA A 175 -1.88 24.18 -31.14
CA ALA A 175 -3.20 24.54 -31.66
C ALA A 175 -4.20 24.91 -30.55
N GLY A 176 -3.78 24.86 -29.28
CA GLY A 176 -4.63 25.14 -28.13
C GLY A 176 -5.54 23.98 -27.70
N ASN A 177 -5.30 22.76 -28.21
CA ASN A 177 -6.01 21.58 -27.75
C ASN A 177 -5.37 21.03 -26.48
N LEU A 178 -6.21 20.52 -25.58
CA LEU A 178 -5.76 19.86 -24.36
C LEU A 178 -5.23 18.47 -24.70
N VAL A 179 -3.99 18.21 -24.30
CA VAL A 179 -3.27 16.97 -24.55
C VAL A 179 -2.72 16.40 -23.25
N SER A 180 -2.47 15.10 -23.26
CA SER A 180 -1.79 14.43 -22.16
C SER A 180 -0.41 15.02 -21.93
N PRO A 181 -0.01 15.25 -20.66
CA PRO A 181 1.34 15.65 -20.37
C PRO A 181 2.33 14.57 -20.83
N ASN A 182 3.62 14.90 -20.89
CA ASN A 182 4.67 13.92 -21.17
C ASN A 182 5.74 13.95 -20.08
N LYS A 183 5.30 13.75 -18.84
CA LYS A 183 6.15 13.78 -17.65
C LYS A 183 6.25 12.39 -17.05
N THR A 184 7.46 11.96 -16.70
CA THR A 184 7.71 10.62 -16.18
C THR A 184 8.40 10.69 -14.84
N PHE A 185 7.78 10.15 -13.80
CA PHE A 185 8.37 10.06 -12.46
C PHE A 185 8.52 8.60 -12.06
N LEU A 186 9.72 8.21 -11.60
CA LEU A 186 10.02 6.83 -11.16
C LEU A 186 9.67 5.76 -12.22
N GLY A 187 9.75 6.10 -13.51
CA GLY A 187 9.37 5.24 -14.64
C GLY A 187 7.86 5.15 -14.92
N ILE A 188 7.02 5.88 -14.17
CA ILE A 188 5.58 5.98 -14.41
C ILE A 188 5.32 7.22 -15.27
N LYS A 189 4.70 7.02 -16.43
CA LYS A 189 4.31 8.10 -17.33
C LYS A 189 3.01 8.74 -16.84
N ASN A 190 3.02 10.07 -16.73
CA ASN A 190 1.90 10.91 -16.32
C ASN A 190 1.21 10.43 -15.03
N PRO A 191 1.94 10.29 -13.91
CA PRO A 191 1.33 9.85 -12.66
C PRO A 191 0.27 10.85 -12.20
N PHE A 192 -0.79 10.33 -11.56
CA PHE A 192 -1.89 11.16 -11.05
C PHE A 192 -1.42 12.17 -10.00
N TYR A 193 -0.63 11.72 -9.02
CA TYR A 193 0.04 12.58 -8.05
C TYR A 193 1.48 12.13 -7.79
N VAL A 194 2.36 13.06 -7.45
CA VAL A 194 3.68 12.77 -6.91
C VAL A 194 3.88 13.55 -5.63
N TYR A 195 4.13 12.83 -4.55
CA TYR A 195 4.46 13.38 -3.24
C TYR A 195 5.91 13.12 -2.94
N VAL A 196 6.54 14.06 -2.23
CA VAL A 196 7.89 13.91 -1.73
C VAL A 196 7.89 14.15 -0.23
N HIS A 197 8.59 13.27 0.48
CA HIS A 197 8.88 13.40 1.90
C HIS A 197 10.38 13.60 2.07
N ALA A 198 10.76 14.69 2.73
CA ALA A 198 12.13 14.96 3.13
C ALA A 198 12.24 14.96 4.66
N ALA A 199 13.07 14.07 5.18
CA ALA A 199 13.48 14.06 6.58
C ALA A 199 14.74 14.92 6.72
N LEU A 200 14.64 16.02 7.46
CA LEU A 200 15.72 16.94 7.74
C LEU A 200 16.30 16.67 9.13
N SER A 201 17.58 16.93 9.27
CA SER A 201 18.29 16.85 10.55
C SER A 201 19.10 18.09 10.78
N PHE A 202 19.04 18.60 12.01
CA PHE A 202 19.85 19.71 12.47
C PHE A 202 20.68 19.21 13.65
N PRO A 203 22.02 19.28 13.60
CA PRO A 203 22.88 18.86 14.69
C PRO A 203 22.73 19.84 15.85
N PHE A 204 21.92 19.49 16.85
CA PHE A 204 21.91 20.19 18.13
C PHE A 204 23.19 19.82 18.88
N GLN A 205 24.24 20.61 18.73
CA GLN A 205 25.41 20.55 19.60
C GLN A 205 25.46 21.80 20.47
N ASN A 206 24.88 21.67 21.67
CA ASN A 206 24.92 22.63 22.77
C ASN A 206 24.14 23.94 22.54
N THR A 207 23.76 24.58 23.64
CA THR A 207 22.78 25.66 23.80
C THR A 207 23.11 27.00 23.13
N THR A 208 24.10 27.02 22.23
CA THR A 208 24.44 28.17 21.39
C THR A 208 24.41 27.70 19.95
N ILE A 209 23.27 27.89 19.31
CA ILE A 209 23.18 27.70 17.87
C ILE A 209 24.09 28.80 17.26
N ASP A 210 25.13 28.43 16.51
CA ASP A 210 25.82 29.39 15.64
C ASP A 210 24.95 29.60 14.41
N VAL A 211 24.02 30.53 14.54
CA VAL A 211 22.91 30.65 13.59
C VAL A 211 23.22 31.64 12.49
N GLY A 212 24.16 32.54 12.72
CA GLY A 212 24.70 33.41 11.67
C GLY A 212 25.32 32.62 10.50
N ALA A 213 25.49 31.30 10.64
CA ALA A 213 25.89 30.40 9.59
C ALA A 213 24.71 30.00 8.67
N HIS A 214 24.89 30.18 7.36
CA HIS A 214 24.02 29.69 6.29
C HIS A 214 23.38 28.33 6.60
N PRO A 215 22.03 28.19 6.51
CA PRO A 215 21.32 26.96 6.88
C PRO A 215 21.94 25.68 6.30
N ASN A 216 22.44 25.71 5.06
CA ASN A 216 23.10 24.58 4.39
C ASN A 216 24.32 24.00 5.14
N LYS A 217 24.95 24.74 6.06
CA LYS A 217 26.10 24.24 6.83
C LYS A 217 25.68 23.21 7.88
N ASN A 218 24.54 23.46 8.53
CA ASN A 218 24.08 22.67 9.67
C ASN A 218 22.87 21.81 9.32
N LEU A 219 21.97 22.30 8.46
CA LEU A 219 20.81 21.55 8.01
C LEU A 219 21.23 20.47 7.00
N LYS A 220 20.94 19.21 7.34
CA LYS A 220 21.25 18.05 6.50
C LYS A 220 19.99 17.32 6.09
N LEU A 221 19.87 17.02 4.80
CA LEU A 221 18.88 16.10 4.26
C LEU A 221 19.28 14.68 4.66
N ARG A 222 18.48 14.04 5.51
CA ARG A 222 18.76 12.70 6.05
C ARG A 222 18.27 11.61 5.11
N LYS A 223 17.04 11.79 4.61
CA LYS A 223 16.40 10.91 3.65
C LYS A 223 15.36 11.69 2.88
N VAL A 224 15.33 11.53 1.56
CA VAL A 224 14.30 12.10 0.69
C VAL A 224 13.69 10.98 -0.12
N THR A 225 12.38 10.78 0.04
CA THR A 225 11.62 9.73 -0.64
C THR A 225 10.59 10.36 -1.55
N MET A 226 10.59 9.97 -2.82
CA MET A 226 9.56 10.34 -3.79
C MET A 226 8.59 9.18 -3.95
N CYS A 227 7.29 9.47 -3.92
CA CYS A 227 6.23 8.51 -4.15
C CYS A 227 5.31 9.00 -5.27
N ALA A 228 5.23 8.24 -6.36
CA ALA A 228 4.29 8.46 -7.43
C ALA A 228 3.04 7.60 -7.19
N LEU A 229 1.87 8.23 -7.18
CA LEU A 229 0.55 7.61 -7.05
C LEU A 229 -0.17 7.69 -8.40
N SER A 230 -0.65 6.55 -8.90
CA SER A 230 -1.39 6.49 -10.16
C SER A 230 -2.35 5.31 -10.17
N PRO A 231 -3.41 5.35 -11.00
CA PRO A 231 -4.17 4.17 -11.38
C PRO A 231 -3.26 3.02 -11.82
N CYS A 232 -3.67 1.81 -11.47
CA CYS A 232 -2.93 0.60 -11.78
C CYS A 232 -3.88 -0.60 -11.86
N THR A 233 -3.36 -1.68 -12.43
CA THR A 233 -3.97 -3.00 -12.31
C THR A 233 -3.07 -3.95 -11.53
N ARG A 234 -3.70 -4.83 -10.76
CA ARG A 234 -3.05 -5.91 -10.00
C ARG A 234 -3.78 -7.22 -10.24
N THR A 235 -3.03 -8.30 -10.32
CA THR A 235 -3.58 -9.65 -10.47
C THR A 235 -3.65 -10.31 -9.10
N TYR A 236 -4.85 -10.69 -8.69
CA TYR A 236 -5.13 -11.33 -7.42
C TYR A 236 -5.27 -12.84 -7.59
N LYS A 237 -4.58 -13.56 -6.71
CA LYS A 237 -4.72 -15.01 -6.50
C LYS A 237 -5.24 -15.22 -5.09
N ILE A 238 -6.54 -15.48 -4.99
CA ILE A 238 -7.24 -15.64 -3.71
C ILE A 238 -7.66 -17.09 -3.56
N SER A 239 -7.44 -17.64 -2.38
CA SER A 239 -7.91 -18.96 -1.97
C SER A 239 -8.23 -18.94 -0.49
N VAL A 240 -9.30 -19.63 -0.10
CA VAL A 240 -9.63 -19.90 1.30
C VAL A 240 -9.44 -21.38 1.55
N SER A 241 -8.65 -21.73 2.56
CA SER A 241 -8.43 -23.11 2.99
C SER A 241 -8.66 -23.22 4.50
N ARG A 242 -9.57 -24.11 4.91
CA ARG A 242 -9.97 -24.32 6.31
C ARG A 242 -10.42 -23.03 7.00
N GLY A 243 -11.14 -22.18 6.26
CA GLY A 243 -11.60 -20.86 6.71
C GLY A 243 -10.52 -19.77 6.72
N VAL A 244 -9.27 -20.08 6.39
CA VAL A 244 -8.18 -19.10 6.34
C VAL A 244 -8.02 -18.58 4.91
N CYS A 245 -8.13 -17.25 4.75
CA CYS A 245 -7.92 -16.58 3.47
C CYS A 245 -6.42 -16.38 3.20
N SER A 246 -5.98 -16.78 2.02
CA SER A 246 -4.64 -16.52 1.49
C SER A 246 -4.77 -15.69 0.21
N ILE A 247 -4.13 -14.53 0.21
CA ILE A 247 -4.16 -13.56 -0.90
C ILE A 247 -2.74 -13.34 -1.37
N ASN A 248 -2.48 -13.65 -2.64
CA ASN A 248 -1.24 -13.33 -3.32
C ASN A 248 -1.53 -12.30 -4.43
N ILE A 249 -0.75 -11.22 -4.44
CA ILE A 249 -0.93 -10.08 -5.34
C ILE A 249 0.28 -9.99 -6.25
N LEU A 250 0.04 -9.96 -7.56
CA LEU A 250 1.05 -9.77 -8.61
C LEU A 250 0.87 -8.39 -9.28
N GLY A 251 1.96 -7.76 -9.68
CA GLY A 251 1.98 -6.37 -10.17
C GLY A 251 2.65 -5.43 -9.16
N PRO A 252 2.49 -4.10 -9.28
CA PRO A 252 1.47 -3.36 -10.05
C PRO A 252 1.86 -3.01 -11.50
N TYR A 253 0.85 -2.87 -12.37
CA TYR A 253 0.99 -2.33 -13.72
C TYR A 253 0.32 -0.95 -13.80
N PHE A 254 1.11 0.10 -14.00
CA PHE A 254 0.64 1.50 -13.90
C PHE A 254 -0.03 2.05 -15.18
N GLY A 255 0.06 1.35 -16.32
CA GLY A 255 -0.50 1.83 -17.58
C GLY A 255 0.01 3.23 -17.98
N THR A 256 -0.77 3.93 -18.79
CA THR A 256 -0.55 5.33 -19.16
C THR A 256 -1.86 6.08 -19.02
N LEU A 257 -1.85 7.22 -18.32
CA LEU A 257 -3.01 8.10 -18.25
C LEU A 257 -3.08 8.98 -19.50
N ASP A 258 -4.21 8.91 -20.20
CA ASP A 258 -4.55 9.80 -21.30
C ASP A 258 -5.64 10.80 -20.89
N TYR A 259 -5.48 12.06 -21.27
CA TYR A 259 -6.39 13.17 -20.98
C TYR A 259 -7.82 12.88 -21.44
N HIS A 260 -7.99 12.32 -22.64
CA HIS A 260 -9.31 11.99 -23.17
C HIS A 260 -10.04 10.93 -22.32
N GLU A 261 -9.32 9.97 -21.74
CA GLU A 261 -9.90 8.96 -20.87
C GLU A 261 -10.34 9.55 -19.52
N ILE A 262 -9.54 10.47 -18.94
CA ILE A 262 -9.86 11.16 -17.68
C ILE A 262 -11.10 12.06 -17.82
N VAL A 263 -11.18 12.84 -18.90
CA VAL A 263 -12.33 13.72 -19.15
C VAL A 263 -13.61 12.92 -19.35
N MET A 264 -13.55 11.78 -20.03
CA MET A 264 -14.71 10.89 -20.16
C MET A 264 -15.15 10.30 -18.80
N THR A 265 -14.20 10.02 -17.90
CA THR A 265 -14.52 9.57 -16.53
C THR A 265 -15.16 10.67 -15.70
N LEU A 266 -14.68 11.91 -15.81
CA LEU A 266 -15.18 13.06 -15.04
C LEU A 266 -16.51 13.62 -15.59
N ASN A 267 -16.69 13.69 -16.91
CA ASN A 267 -17.88 14.31 -17.52
C ASN A 267 -19.15 13.44 -17.43
N HIS A 268 -19.02 12.10 -17.42
CA HIS A 268 -20.17 11.24 -17.18
C HIS A 268 -20.59 11.16 -15.70
N ALA A 269 -19.82 11.75 -14.79
CA ALA A 269 -20.27 11.99 -13.41
C ALA A 269 -21.41 13.01 -13.31
N GLY A 270 -21.63 13.85 -14.34
CA GLY A 270 -22.62 14.94 -14.34
C GLY A 270 -23.98 14.65 -14.97
N THR A 271 -24.22 13.50 -15.63
CA THR A 271 -25.50 13.25 -16.32
C THR A 271 -26.32 12.16 -15.63
N PRO A 272 -27.31 12.50 -14.79
CA PRO A 272 -28.19 11.50 -14.19
C PRO A 272 -28.94 10.75 -15.30
N GLY A 273 -28.83 9.42 -15.27
CA GLY A 273 -29.71 8.49 -15.98
C GLY A 273 -30.60 7.81 -14.97
#